data_AF-A0A2R6KA15-F1
#
_entry.id   AF-A0A2R6KA15-F1
#
_cell.length_a   1.000
_cell.length_b   1.000
_cell.length_c   1.000
_cell.angle_alpha   90.00
_cell.angle_beta   90.00
_cell.angle_gamma   90.00
#
_symmetry.space_group_name_H-M   'P 1'
#
loop_
_entity.id
_entity.type
_entity.pdbx_description
1 polymer ?
#
loop_
_entity_poly.entity_id
_entity_poly.type
_entity_poly.pdbx_seq_one_letter_code
_entity_poly.pdbx_strand_id
1 'polypeptide(L)'
;MSEADSIEYHGRADRARCEYCDRRVDASPGRTTGHRRCHARGGPPGPGIVLAGDPPARHGRLAAYARAEKCDACVAAGTRLAVDPTAGSAVHAVETGPTSSW
;
A
#
# COMPACT_ATOMS: atom_id res chain seq x y z
N MET A 1 5.38 -9.30 -14.27
CA MET A 1 4.98 -8.10 -13.52
C MET A 1 6.20 -7.61 -12.77
N SER A 2 6.60 -6.37 -12.98
CA SER A 2 7.68 -5.75 -12.22
C SER A 2 7.17 -5.28 -10.85
N GLU A 3 8.04 -5.00 -9.88
CA GLU A 3 7.61 -4.39 -8.60
C GLU A 3 6.88 -3.04 -8.83
N ALA A 4 7.25 -2.31 -9.89
CA ALA A 4 6.60 -1.05 -10.28
C ALA A 4 5.14 -1.21 -10.71
N ASP A 5 4.72 -2.43 -11.08
CA ASP A 5 3.34 -2.72 -11.45
C ASP A 5 2.45 -2.98 -10.23
N SER A 6 3.02 -3.15 -9.03
CA SER A 6 2.28 -3.43 -7.80
C SER A 6 1.95 -2.16 -7.01
N ILE A 7 0.77 -2.14 -6.39
CA ILE A 7 0.39 -1.09 -5.43
C ILE A 7 0.15 -1.74 -4.07
N GLU A 8 0.97 -1.36 -3.10
CA GLU A 8 0.97 -1.93 -1.75
C GLU A 8 0.18 -1.02 -0.80
N TYR A 9 -1.14 -1.18 -0.73
CA TYR A 9 -2.01 -0.35 0.13
C TYR A 9 -1.60 -0.38 1.61
N HIS A 10 -1.21 -1.55 2.09
CA HIS A 10 -0.83 -1.77 3.48
C HIS A 10 0.69 -1.72 3.68
N GLY A 11 1.46 -1.30 2.68
CA GLY A 11 2.92 -1.32 2.73
C GLY A 11 3.50 -2.75 2.74
N ARG A 12 4.72 -2.91 3.26
CA ARG A 12 5.44 -4.19 3.28
C ARG A 12 6.04 -4.46 4.65
N ALA A 13 5.96 -5.72 5.08
CA ALA A 13 6.51 -6.18 6.34
C ALA A 13 8.05 -6.25 6.35
N ASP A 14 8.68 -6.36 5.17
CA ASP A 14 10.14 -6.36 5.00
C ASP A 14 10.73 -4.94 4.94
N ARG A 15 9.93 -3.91 5.23
CA ARG A 15 10.35 -2.51 5.30
C ARG A 15 10.07 -1.93 6.68
N ALA A 16 10.85 -0.93 7.04
CA ALA A 16 10.57 -0.02 8.15
C ALA A 16 10.42 1.41 7.63
N ARG A 17 9.70 2.24 8.37
CA ARG A 17 9.43 3.65 8.02
C ARG A 17 9.88 4.56 9.16
N CYS A 18 10.62 5.61 8.84
CA CYS A 18 10.94 6.65 9.84
C CYS A 18 9.69 7.43 10.20
N GLU A 19 9.32 7.48 11.49
CA GLU A 19 8.12 8.20 11.96
C GLU A 19 8.16 9.72 11.75
N TYR A 20 9.34 10.31 11.47
CA TYR A 20 9.48 11.76 11.28
C TYR A 20 9.57 12.22 9.83
N CYS A 21 9.97 11.34 8.91
CA CYS A 21 10.21 11.74 7.52
C CYS A 21 9.71 10.74 6.48
N ASP A 22 9.04 9.68 6.93
CA ASP A 22 8.47 8.60 6.11
C ASP A 22 9.46 7.87 5.18
N ARG A 23 10.77 8.12 5.33
CA ARG A 23 11.79 7.39 4.58
C ARG A 23 11.69 5.90 4.92
N ARG A 24 11.59 5.09 3.88
CA ARG A 24 11.57 3.63 3.97
C ARG A 24 12.98 3.07 3.95
N VAL A 25 13.22 2.05 4.76
CA VAL A 25 14.48 1.31 4.80
C VAL A 25 14.21 -0.18 4.79
N ASP A 26 15.18 -0.96 4.31
CA ASP A 26 15.09 -2.41 4.33
C ASP A 26 15.10 -2.92 5.78
N ALA A 27 14.08 -3.71 6.11
CA ALA A 27 13.91 -4.36 7.39
C ALA A 27 13.73 -5.88 7.23
N SER A 28 14.14 -6.43 6.08
CA SER A 28 14.14 -7.87 5.84
C SER A 28 14.89 -8.60 6.97
N PRO A 29 14.48 -9.82 7.34
CA PRO A 29 15.19 -10.62 8.34
C PRO A 29 16.69 -10.70 8.02
N GLY A 30 17.54 -10.37 9.00
CA GLY A 30 19.01 -10.33 8.83
C GLY A 30 19.58 -9.04 8.22
N ARG A 31 18.74 -8.10 7.77
CA ARG A 31 19.15 -6.76 7.28
C ARG A 31 18.96 -5.65 8.30
N THR A 32 18.30 -5.92 9.43
CA THR A 32 18.14 -4.98 10.54
C THR A 32 19.50 -4.68 11.17
N THR A 33 20.22 -3.72 10.58
CA THR A 33 21.38 -3.08 11.20
C THR A 33 20.91 -2.51 12.54
N GLY A 34 21.69 -2.66 13.61
CA GLY A 34 21.35 -2.19 14.97
C GLY A 34 21.12 -0.68 15.14
N HIS A 35 20.97 0.07 14.05
CA HIS A 35 20.60 1.48 14.04
C HIS A 35 19.15 1.67 14.47
N ARG A 36 18.98 2.09 15.73
CA ARG A 36 17.66 2.39 16.32
C ARG A 36 17.01 3.67 15.78
N ARG A 37 17.62 4.39 14.82
CA ARG A 37 17.21 5.73 14.39
C ARG A 37 17.48 5.95 12.90
N CYS A 38 16.63 6.76 12.26
CA CYS A 38 16.77 7.16 10.86
C CYS A 38 17.98 8.10 10.65
N HIS A 39 18.82 7.82 9.65
CA HIS A 39 19.97 8.65 9.31
C HIS A 39 19.62 10.06 8.82
N ALA A 40 18.41 10.30 8.31
CA ALA A 40 18.03 11.59 7.75
C ALA A 40 17.50 12.58 8.80
N ARG A 41 16.69 12.12 9.76
CA ARG A 41 16.02 12.99 10.75
C ARG A 41 16.06 12.49 12.19
N GLY A 42 16.74 11.36 12.46
CA GLY A 42 16.83 10.79 13.80
C GLY A 42 15.51 10.24 14.37
N GLY A 43 14.46 10.12 13.56
CA GLY A 43 13.20 9.49 14.01
C GLY A 43 13.37 7.99 14.28
N PRO A 44 12.58 7.41 15.20
CA PRO A 44 12.58 5.96 15.39
C PRO A 44 12.01 5.24 14.14
N PRO A 45 12.45 4.00 13.88
CA PRO A 45 11.86 3.16 12.85
C PRO A 45 10.54 2.57 13.36
N GLY A 46 9.44 2.94 12.72
CA GLY A 46 8.15 2.28 12.83
C GLY A 46 7.97 1.20 11.75
N PRO A 47 6.85 0.46 11.79
CA PRO A 47 6.56 -0.57 10.80
C PRO A 47 6.44 0.01 9.38
N GLY A 48 6.92 -0.75 8.38
CA GLY A 48 6.71 -0.45 6.96
C GLY A 48 5.31 -0.81 6.46
N ILE A 49 4.44 -1.29 7.36
CA ILE A 49 3.03 -1.57 7.10
C ILE A 49 2.12 -0.48 7.67
N VAL A 50 0.90 -0.42 7.14
CA VAL A 50 -0.20 0.41 7.66
C VAL A 50 -0.90 -0.37 8.77
N LEU A 51 -1.06 0.23 9.95
CA LEU A 51 -1.80 -0.36 11.06
C LEU A 51 -3.27 0.06 11.04
N ALA A 52 -4.11 -0.63 11.82
CA ALA A 52 -5.51 -0.25 11.96
C ALA A 52 -5.63 1.19 12.52
N GLY A 53 -6.38 2.04 11.82
CA GLY A 53 -6.53 3.47 12.15
C GLY A 53 -5.51 4.37 11.45
N ASP A 54 -4.43 3.83 10.88
CA ASP A 54 -3.49 4.62 10.09
C ASP A 54 -4.09 4.95 8.71
N PRO A 55 -3.84 6.16 8.17
CA PRO A 55 -4.18 6.45 6.79
C PRO A 55 -3.26 5.66 5.84
N PRO A 56 -3.79 5.04 4.77
CA PRO A 56 -2.95 4.43 3.74
C PRO A 56 -2.15 5.51 3.00
N ALA A 57 -1.03 5.11 2.40
CA ALA A 57 -0.20 6.03 1.63
C ALA A 57 -1.01 6.70 0.50
N ARG A 58 -1.14 8.04 0.56
CA ARG A 58 -1.98 8.82 -0.37
C ARG A 58 -1.69 8.52 -1.84
N HIS A 59 -0.41 8.41 -2.19
CA HIS A 59 0.00 8.16 -3.58
C HIS A 59 -0.46 6.79 -4.09
N GLY A 60 -0.27 5.73 -3.30
CA GLY A 60 -0.72 4.38 -3.67
C GLY A 60 -2.23 4.32 -3.85
N ARG A 61 -2.98 4.97 -2.95
CA ARG A 61 -4.45 5.06 -3.06
C ARG A 61 -4.88 5.73 -4.37
N LEU A 62 -4.35 6.91 -4.68
CA LEU A 62 -4.71 7.64 -5.91
C LEU A 62 -4.34 6.85 -7.18
N ALA A 63 -3.17 6.22 -7.19
CA ALA A 63 -2.72 5.41 -8.32
C ALA A 63 -3.66 4.23 -8.58
N ALA A 64 -4.17 3.59 -7.53
CA ALA A 64 -5.05 2.45 -7.68
C ALA A 64 -6.47 2.84 -8.10
N TYR A 65 -7.02 3.95 -7.59
CA TYR A 65 -8.28 4.50 -8.11
C TYR A 65 -8.16 4.84 -9.60
N ALA A 66 -7.07 5.51 -10.01
CA ALA A 66 -6.84 5.84 -11.42
C ALA A 66 -6.68 4.59 -12.32
N ARG A 67 -6.23 3.46 -11.78
CA ARG A 67 -6.17 2.18 -12.51
C ARG A 67 -7.54 1.50 -12.56
N ALA A 68 -8.28 1.52 -11.46
CA ALA A 68 -9.66 1.01 -11.38
C ALA A 68 -10.59 1.75 -12.35
N GLU A 69 -10.42 3.07 -12.48
CA GLU A 69 -11.20 3.91 -13.41
C GLU A 69 -11.01 3.50 -14.88
N LYS A 70 -9.82 3.00 -15.23
CA LYS A 70 -9.41 2.75 -16.63
C LYS A 70 -9.37 1.28 -16.99
N CYS A 71 -9.66 0.37 -16.07
CA CYS A 71 -9.55 -1.05 -16.35
C CYS A 71 -10.80 -1.54 -17.09
N ASP A 72 -10.59 -2.39 -18.08
CA ASP A 72 -11.69 -3.10 -18.76
C ASP A 72 -12.21 -4.29 -17.92
N ALA A 73 -11.42 -4.75 -16.95
CA ALA A 73 -11.77 -5.81 -16.01
C ALA A 73 -11.06 -5.64 -14.66
N CYS A 74 -11.77 -5.95 -13.57
CA CYS A 74 -11.24 -5.94 -12.21
C CYS A 74 -11.52 -7.28 -11.52
N VAL A 75 -10.48 -7.92 -10.98
CA VAL A 75 -10.58 -9.21 -10.28
C VAL A 75 -10.15 -9.04 -8.84
N ALA A 76 -11.06 -9.38 -7.90
CA ALA A 76 -10.74 -9.49 -6.49
C ALA A 76 -10.42 -10.94 -6.13
N ALA A 77 -9.17 -11.23 -5.78
CA ALA A 77 -8.71 -12.58 -5.42
C ALA A 77 -8.11 -12.59 -4.00
N GLY A 78 -8.46 -13.61 -3.21
CA GLY A 78 -7.91 -13.79 -1.86
C GLY A 78 -8.33 -12.72 -0.84
N THR A 79 -9.43 -12.00 -1.09
CA THR A 79 -9.92 -10.91 -0.23
C THR A 79 -11.43 -11.01 -0.05
N ARG A 80 -11.92 -10.58 1.13
CA ARG A 80 -13.36 -10.40 1.41
C ARG A 80 -13.88 -9.00 1.07
N LEU A 81 -13.00 -8.09 0.63
CA LEU A 81 -13.33 -6.68 0.38
C LEU A 81 -14.02 -5.99 1.57
N ALA A 82 -13.56 -6.26 2.79
CA ALA A 82 -14.14 -5.70 4.03
C ALA A 82 -13.36 -4.51 4.61
N VAL A 83 -12.23 -4.15 3.99
CA VAL A 83 -11.32 -3.11 4.50
C VAL A 83 -11.04 -2.11 3.40
N ASP A 84 -11.30 -0.83 3.69
CA ASP A 84 -10.91 0.26 2.82
C ASP A 84 -9.42 0.58 2.92
N PRO A 85 -8.78 1.01 1.83
CA PRO A 85 -9.37 1.42 0.54
C PRO A 85 -9.50 0.28 -0.50
N THR A 86 -9.10 -0.94 -0.15
CA THR A 86 -9.15 -2.09 -1.08
C THR A 86 -10.57 -2.38 -1.54
N ALA A 87 -11.53 -2.37 -0.60
CA ALA A 87 -12.95 -2.53 -0.89
C ALA A 87 -13.45 -1.44 -1.84
N GLY A 88 -13.23 -0.16 -1.49
CA GLY A 88 -13.68 0.97 -2.31
C GLY A 88 -13.08 1.01 -3.72
N SER A 89 -11.90 0.43 -3.95
CA SER A 89 -11.30 0.41 -5.29
C SER A 89 -11.96 -0.61 -6.22
N ALA A 90 -12.41 -1.74 -5.67
CA ALA A 90 -13.20 -2.71 -6.43
C ALA A 90 -14.60 -2.17 -6.77
N VAL A 91 -15.24 -1.48 -5.81
CA VAL A 91 -16.51 -0.78 -6.05
C VAL A 91 -16.34 0.27 -7.14
N HIS A 92 -15.28 1.09 -7.04
CA HIS A 92 -15.02 2.13 -8.03
C HIS A 92 -14.87 1.56 -9.44
N ALA A 93 -14.12 0.47 -9.63
CA ALA A 93 -13.95 -0.17 -10.93
C ALA A 93 -15.29 -0.60 -11.57
N VAL A 94 -16.24 -1.07 -10.75
CA VAL A 94 -17.58 -1.48 -11.19
C VAL A 94 -18.42 -0.27 -11.59
N GLU A 95 -18.34 0.81 -10.81
CA GLU A 95 -19.10 2.04 -11.05
C GLU A 95 -18.60 2.83 -12.26
N THR A 96 -17.30 2.76 -12.56
CA THR A 96 -16.66 3.55 -13.62
C THR A 96 -16.33 2.75 -14.89
N GLY A 97 -16.30 1.42 -14.82
CA GLY A 97 -15.98 0.56 -15.95
C GLY A 97 -17.17 0.31 -16.90
N PRO A 98 -16.94 -0.08 -18.16
CA PRO A 98 -18.01 -0.49 -19.07
C PRO A 98 -18.58 -1.85 -18.65
N THR A 99 -19.78 -1.84 -18.06
CA THR A 99 -20.66 -3.01 -17.74
C THR A 99 -19.94 -4.26 -17.21
N SER A 100 -19.77 -4.33 -15.89
CA SER A 100 -19.27 -5.52 -15.17
C SER A 100 -20.25 -6.70 -15.24
N SER A 101 -19.83 -7.83 -15.81
CA SER A 101 -20.42 -9.14 -15.53
C SER A 101 -19.70 -9.77 -14.34
N TRP A 102 -20.44 -10.06 -13.27
CA TRP A 102 -19.97 -10.78 -12.08
C TRP A 102 -19.98 -12.30 -12.31
#